data_AF-A0AA85AGQ9-F1
#
_entry.id   AF-A0AA85AGQ9-F1
#
_cell.length_a   1.000
_cell.length_b   1.000
_cell.length_c   1.000
_cell.angle_alpha   90.00
_cell.angle_beta   90.00
_cell.angle_gamma   90.00
#
_symmetry.space_group_name_H-M   'P 1'
#
loop_
_entity.id
_entity.type
_entity.pdbx_description
1 polymer ?
#
loop_
_entity_poly.entity_id
_entity_poly.type
_entity_poly.pdbx_seq_one_letter_code
_entity_poly.pdbx_strand_id
1 'polypeptide(L)'
;MSMGGFWNTKKVNYSEETKKVLNALVNESKIANFYRRSISDSVKNGESLSTNFENRSKIGRNSLSEQKKKSIKRTRRPQRRTRSLIELSGAYDPVPYKPSPITINTGAAEKLRLAHLMTYGEEPTWKSLQNDQIKDGRLEYLGRRILKYPKIDGDNDDYNNKQIDTNKDRFEELIDEINERSEFLTQMRKLGRLKEYQTTVETEISQLIREMEQIDLKQINQMNQNDLNN
;
A
#
# COMPACT_ATOMS: atom_id res chain seq x y z
N MET A 1 47.60 28.77 -9.86
CA MET A 1 47.23 27.76 -8.84
C MET A 1 45.74 27.88 -8.58
N SER A 2 44.94 26.92 -9.03
CA SER A 2 43.48 26.91 -8.85
C SER A 2 43.14 26.51 -7.42
N MET A 3 42.65 27.44 -6.60
CA MET A 3 42.06 27.12 -5.31
C MET A 3 40.71 26.42 -5.53
N GLY A 4 40.54 25.25 -4.92
CA GLY A 4 39.39 24.36 -5.14
C GLY A 4 38.04 25.03 -4.87
N GLY A 5 37.06 24.73 -5.71
CA GLY A 5 35.68 25.20 -5.56
C GLY A 5 34.94 24.53 -4.40
N PHE A 6 33.79 25.11 -4.05
CA PHE A 6 32.89 24.71 -2.96
C PHE A 6 32.52 23.21 -2.91
N TRP A 7 32.66 22.50 -4.03
CA TRP A 7 32.33 21.07 -4.17
C TRP A 7 33.53 20.12 -3.99
N ASN A 8 34.73 20.63 -3.72
CA ASN A 8 35.93 19.81 -3.57
C ASN A 8 36.26 19.66 -2.08
N THR A 9 35.74 18.59 -1.46
CA THR A 9 36.02 18.26 -0.06
C THR A 9 37.40 17.60 0.06
N LYS A 10 38.04 17.75 1.23
CA LYS A 10 39.34 17.13 1.50
C LYS A 10 39.16 15.61 1.56
N LYS A 11 39.88 14.87 0.71
CA LYS A 11 39.85 13.42 0.72
C LYS A 11 40.67 12.83 1.88
N VAL A 12 40.10 11.84 2.56
CA VAL A 12 40.67 11.03 3.64
C VAL A 12 40.88 9.61 3.12
N ASN A 13 42.10 9.07 3.29
CA ASN A 13 42.41 7.69 2.91
C ASN A 13 42.09 6.74 4.06
N TYR A 14 40.98 6.01 3.96
CA TYR A 14 40.67 4.95 4.91
C TYR A 14 41.46 3.68 4.57
N SER A 15 42.15 3.09 5.56
CA SER A 15 42.72 1.75 5.42
C SER A 15 41.61 0.71 5.21
N GLU A 16 41.90 -0.38 4.49
CA GLU A 16 40.92 -1.45 4.24
C GLU A 16 40.39 -2.07 5.53
N GLU A 17 41.25 -2.20 6.54
CA GLU A 17 40.84 -2.64 7.88
C GLU A 17 39.88 -1.64 8.52
N THR A 18 40.17 -0.34 8.40
CA THR A 18 39.31 0.74 8.94
C THR A 18 37.95 0.77 8.24
N LYS A 19 37.91 0.59 6.91
CA LYS A 19 36.66 0.51 6.15
C LYS A 19 35.79 -0.65 6.64
N LYS A 20 36.40 -1.81 6.88
CA LYS A 20 35.71 -3.00 7.38
C LYS A 20 35.09 -2.75 8.76
N VAL A 21 35.86 -2.15 9.68
CA VAL A 21 35.38 -1.81 11.04
C VAL A 21 34.24 -0.79 10.97
N LEU A 22 34.38 0.28 10.19
CA LEU A 22 33.34 1.31 10.06
C LEU A 22 32.03 0.73 9.49
N ASN A 23 32.11 -0.13 8.48
CA ASN A 23 30.92 -0.77 7.91
C ASN A 23 30.24 -1.72 8.91
N ALA A 24 31.01 -2.47 9.71
CA ALA A 24 30.46 -3.33 10.76
C ALA A 24 29.73 -2.49 11.83
N LEU A 25 30.34 -1.39 12.28
CA LEU A 25 29.72 -0.46 13.24
C LEU A 25 28.44 0.16 12.70
N VAL A 26 28.42 0.59 11.43
CA VAL A 26 27.21 1.14 10.80
C VAL A 26 26.10 0.10 10.75
N ASN A 27 26.42 -1.15 10.42
CA ASN A 27 25.45 -2.24 10.35
C ASN A 27 24.83 -2.55 11.71
N GLU A 28 25.66 -2.62 12.76
CA GLU A 28 25.25 -2.93 14.12
C GLU A 28 24.54 -1.74 14.81
N SER A 29 24.92 -0.50 14.49
CA SER A 29 24.28 0.69 15.03
C SER A 29 22.84 0.84 14.55
N LYS A 30 21.89 1.18 15.43
CA LYS A 30 20.47 1.40 15.09
C LYS A 30 20.21 2.80 14.49
N ILE A 31 20.97 3.21 13.47
CA ILE A 31 20.84 4.52 12.82
C ILE A 31 19.90 4.42 11.60
N ALA A 32 19.17 5.51 11.30
CA ALA A 32 18.32 5.63 10.11
C ALA A 32 19.09 5.41 8.78
N ASN A 33 18.43 4.78 7.79
CA ASN A 33 19.02 4.39 6.51
C ASN A 33 19.65 5.55 5.72
N PHE A 34 19.10 6.76 5.84
CA PHE A 34 19.67 7.96 5.23
C PHE A 34 21.10 8.21 5.72
N TYR A 35 21.33 8.13 7.03
CA TYR A 35 22.67 8.30 7.60
C TYR A 35 23.59 7.12 7.29
N ARG A 36 23.06 5.89 7.26
CA ARG A 36 23.84 4.70 6.83
C ARG A 36 24.45 4.91 5.45
N ARG A 37 23.61 5.33 4.49
CA ARG A 37 24.06 5.63 3.11
C ARG A 37 25.09 6.73 3.08
N SER A 38 24.83 7.86 3.75
CA SER A 38 25.77 8.98 3.80
C SER A 38 27.15 8.59 4.37
N ILE A 39 27.18 7.78 5.43
CA ILE A 39 28.43 7.31 6.04
C ILE A 39 29.16 6.34 5.11
N SER A 40 28.45 5.34 4.57
CA SER A 40 29.03 4.38 3.64
C SER A 40 29.59 5.05 2.37
N ASP A 41 28.90 6.05 1.84
CA ASP A 41 29.33 6.79 0.66
C ASP A 41 30.58 7.64 0.97
N SER A 42 30.63 8.27 2.14
CA SER A 42 31.83 9.00 2.61
C SER A 42 33.04 8.05 2.74
N VAL A 43 32.85 6.86 3.31
CA VAL A 43 33.91 5.85 3.46
C VAL A 43 34.39 5.31 2.10
N LYS A 44 33.47 5.13 1.13
CA LYS A 44 33.81 4.67 -0.23
C LYS A 44 34.56 5.73 -1.04
N ASN A 45 34.09 6.97 -0.99
CA ASN A 45 34.66 8.09 -1.75
C ASN A 45 35.91 8.67 -1.10
N GLY A 46 36.19 8.27 0.15
CA GLY A 46 37.28 8.81 0.95
C GLY A 46 37.02 10.25 1.35
N GLU A 47 35.81 10.58 1.79
CA GLU A 47 35.47 11.89 2.34
C GLU A 47 35.49 11.83 3.87
N SER A 48 35.80 12.95 4.53
CA SER A 48 35.72 13.02 6.00
C SER A 48 34.28 12.84 6.49
N LEU A 49 34.09 11.99 7.50
CA LEU A 49 32.78 11.80 8.14
C LEU A 49 32.23 13.13 8.68
N SER A 50 30.96 13.41 8.38
CA SER A 50 30.29 14.61 8.88
C SER A 50 30.18 14.59 10.40
N THR A 51 30.68 15.61 11.08
CA THR A 51 30.53 15.75 12.55
C THR A 51 29.12 16.18 12.97
N ASN A 52 28.37 16.79 12.04
CA ASN A 52 27.02 17.27 12.27
C ASN A 52 25.98 16.28 11.75
N PHE A 53 25.74 15.23 12.51
CA PHE A 53 24.50 14.46 12.41
C PHE A 53 23.39 15.23 13.14
N GLU A 54 23.01 16.40 12.61
CA GLU A 54 21.75 17.00 13.06
C GLU A 54 20.66 15.97 12.78
N ASN A 55 19.97 15.50 13.83
CA ASN A 55 18.69 14.82 13.72
C ASN A 55 17.76 15.81 12.98
N ARG A 56 17.71 15.71 11.65
CA ARG A 56 16.83 16.55 10.86
C ARG A 56 15.42 15.98 10.96
N SER A 57 14.83 16.07 12.14
CA SER A 57 13.38 16.20 12.29
C SER A 57 12.96 17.61 11.84
N LYS A 58 13.38 18.04 10.65
CA LYS A 58 12.85 19.25 10.02
C LYS A 58 11.57 18.87 9.27
N ILE A 59 10.57 18.42 10.01
CA ILE A 59 9.20 18.69 9.60
C ILE A 59 9.06 20.23 9.71
N GLY A 60 8.99 20.92 8.58
CA GLY A 60 8.61 22.34 8.55
C GLY A 60 9.70 23.41 8.60
N ARG A 61 10.82 23.26 7.87
CA ARG A 61 11.60 24.45 7.47
C ARG A 61 11.87 24.45 5.97
N ASN A 62 10.87 24.89 5.22
CA ASN A 62 11.10 25.47 3.90
C ASN A 62 11.94 26.74 4.13
N SER A 63 13.23 26.68 3.82
CA SER A 63 14.05 27.89 3.67
C SER A 63 13.56 28.60 2.41
N LEU A 64 12.50 29.39 2.56
CA LEU A 64 12.15 30.42 1.59
C LEU A 64 13.40 31.27 1.38
N SER A 65 13.83 31.30 0.13
CA SER A 65 14.89 32.15 -0.39
C SER A 65 14.76 33.56 0.17
N GLU A 66 15.91 34.18 0.36
CA GLU A 66 16.15 35.48 0.97
C GLU A 66 15.58 36.63 0.11
N GLN A 67 14.27 36.64 -0.09
CA GLN A 67 13.57 37.80 -0.61
C GLN A 67 13.45 38.76 0.56
N LYS A 68 14.27 39.81 0.55
CA LYS A 68 14.22 40.97 1.47
C LYS A 68 12.77 41.43 1.64
N LYS A 69 12.09 40.93 2.68
CA LYS A 69 10.76 41.41 3.06
C LYS A 69 10.97 42.80 3.62
N LYS A 70 10.49 43.83 2.92
CA LYS A 70 10.36 45.18 3.47
C LYS A 70 9.63 45.03 4.81
N SER A 71 10.30 45.41 5.90
CA SER A 71 9.75 45.36 7.26
C SER A 71 8.58 46.33 7.33
N ILE A 72 7.36 45.82 7.11
CA ILE A 72 6.15 46.56 7.42
C ILE A 72 6.12 46.62 8.95
N LYS A 73 6.46 47.79 9.52
CA LYS A 73 6.40 48.03 10.97
C LYS A 73 4.99 47.69 11.45
N ARG A 74 4.83 46.53 12.09
CA ARG A 74 3.56 46.12 12.68
C ARG A 74 3.26 47.08 13.83
N THR A 75 2.23 47.90 13.67
CA THR A 75 1.66 48.66 14.77
C THR A 75 1.23 47.66 15.85
N ARG A 76 1.81 47.76 17.04
CA ARG A 76 1.69 46.76 18.12
C ARG A 76 0.31 46.73 18.79
N ARG A 77 -0.70 47.36 18.18
CA ARG A 77 -2.08 47.40 18.67
C ARG A 77 -3.03 47.06 17.52
N PRO A 78 -4.01 46.15 17.73
CA PRO A 78 -5.07 45.94 16.76
C PRO A 78 -5.87 47.24 16.65
N GLN A 79 -5.84 47.87 15.48
CA GLN A 79 -6.67 49.04 15.16
C GLN A 79 -7.46 48.76 13.89
N ARG A 80 -8.64 49.39 13.76
CA ARG A 80 -9.45 49.34 12.54
C ARG A 80 -8.69 50.03 11.41
N ARG A 81 -8.64 49.42 10.23
CA ARG A 81 -8.06 50.02 9.02
C ARG A 81 -8.94 51.16 8.54
N THR A 82 -8.35 52.20 7.95
CA THR A 82 -9.11 53.28 7.29
C THR A 82 -9.78 52.75 6.02
N ARG A 83 -10.87 53.41 5.59
CA ARG A 83 -11.59 53.06 4.35
C ARG A 83 -10.66 53.01 3.13
N SER A 84 -9.82 54.02 2.94
CA SER A 84 -8.86 54.07 1.83
C SER A 84 -7.88 52.90 1.84
N LEU A 85 -7.47 52.43 3.02
CA LEU A 85 -6.58 51.29 3.15
C LEU A 85 -7.28 49.97 2.83
N ILE A 86 -8.59 49.86 3.12
CA ILE A 86 -9.41 48.70 2.77
C ILE A 86 -9.60 48.64 1.25
N GLU A 87 -9.94 49.78 0.63
CA GLU A 87 -10.07 49.91 -0.83
C GLU A 87 -8.75 49.59 -1.54
N LEU A 88 -7.63 50.18 -1.11
CA LEU A 88 -6.28 49.88 -1.66
C LEU A 88 -5.85 48.42 -1.48
N SER A 89 -6.38 47.72 -0.48
CA SER A 89 -6.05 46.31 -0.24
C SER A 89 -6.78 45.35 -1.18
N GLY A 90 -7.72 45.83 -2.01
CA GLY A 90 -8.53 44.99 -2.90
C GLY A 90 -9.52 44.11 -2.14
N ALA A 91 -9.91 44.49 -0.91
CA ALA A 91 -10.79 43.67 -0.07
C ALA A 91 -12.21 43.54 -0.62
N TYR A 92 -12.63 44.50 -1.46
CA TYR A 92 -13.93 44.50 -2.13
C TYR A 92 -13.89 43.84 -3.51
N ASP A 93 -12.70 43.52 -4.02
CA ASP A 93 -12.58 42.81 -5.28
C ASP A 93 -13.09 41.37 -5.10
N PRO A 94 -13.84 40.82 -6.08
CA PRO A 94 -14.35 39.46 -5.98
C PRO A 94 -13.18 38.48 -5.87
N VAL A 95 -13.21 37.62 -4.85
CA VAL A 95 -12.19 36.60 -4.66
C VAL A 95 -12.22 35.67 -5.88
N PRO A 96 -11.11 35.47 -6.59
CA PRO A 96 -11.08 34.56 -7.73
C PRO A 96 -11.44 33.16 -7.26
N TYR A 97 -12.32 32.48 -8.00
CA TYR A 97 -12.70 31.10 -7.70
C TYR A 97 -11.46 30.22 -7.64
N LYS A 98 -11.26 29.54 -6.51
CA LYS A 98 -10.24 28.52 -6.33
C LYS A 98 -10.96 27.21 -6.07
N PRO A 99 -10.83 26.20 -6.95
CA PRO A 99 -11.40 24.89 -6.66
C PRO A 99 -10.78 24.35 -5.37
N SER A 100 -11.55 23.55 -4.63
CA SER A 100 -11.03 22.82 -3.49
C SER A 100 -9.83 21.96 -3.91
N PRO A 101 -8.84 21.74 -3.02
CA PRO A 101 -7.72 20.87 -3.32
C PRO A 101 -8.21 19.51 -3.83
N ILE A 102 -7.73 19.12 -5.01
CA ILE A 102 -8.02 17.82 -5.63
C ILE A 102 -7.63 16.75 -4.61
N THR A 103 -8.61 16.01 -4.12
CA THR A 103 -8.36 14.91 -3.18
C THR A 103 -7.61 13.80 -3.90
N ILE A 104 -6.93 12.94 -3.13
CA ILE A 104 -6.10 11.83 -3.66
C ILE A 104 -6.89 10.91 -4.60
N ASN A 105 -8.23 10.89 -4.50
CA ASN A 105 -9.09 10.02 -5.28
C ASN A 105 -9.57 10.66 -6.60
N THR A 106 -9.58 12.00 -6.73
CA THR A 106 -10.09 12.75 -7.90
C THR A 106 -9.16 12.75 -9.12
N GLY A 107 -8.75 11.56 -9.58
CA GLY A 107 -7.92 11.36 -10.79
C GLY A 107 -8.67 10.63 -11.92
N ALA A 108 -7.95 10.26 -12.98
CA ALA A 108 -8.49 9.48 -14.11
C ALA A 108 -9.19 8.18 -13.67
N ALA A 109 -8.69 7.58 -12.58
CA ALA A 109 -9.26 6.44 -11.89
C ALA A 109 -10.72 6.64 -11.43
N GLU A 110 -10.96 7.68 -10.64
CA GLU A 110 -12.30 7.98 -10.12
C GLU A 110 -13.21 8.48 -11.23
N LYS A 111 -12.67 9.17 -12.24
CA LYS A 111 -13.42 9.52 -13.45
C LYS A 111 -13.92 8.28 -14.20
N LEU A 112 -13.07 7.27 -14.38
CA LEU A 112 -13.47 5.99 -14.99
C LEU A 112 -14.47 5.24 -14.12
N ARG A 113 -14.25 5.21 -12.80
CA ARG A 113 -15.19 4.60 -11.85
C ARG A 113 -16.58 5.21 -11.95
N LEU A 114 -16.67 6.53 -11.85
CA LEU A 114 -17.93 7.26 -11.98
C LEU A 114 -18.56 7.09 -13.35
N ALA A 115 -17.78 7.07 -14.43
CA ALA A 115 -18.31 6.82 -15.76
C ALA A 115 -18.98 5.44 -15.88
N HIS A 116 -18.33 4.40 -15.34
CA HIS A 116 -18.91 3.06 -15.30
C HIS A 116 -20.17 3.01 -14.44
N LEU A 117 -20.11 3.58 -13.23
CA LEU A 117 -21.24 3.68 -12.32
C LEU A 117 -22.44 4.41 -12.94
N MET A 118 -22.22 5.50 -13.68
CA MET A 118 -23.28 6.24 -14.36
C MET A 118 -23.86 5.50 -15.55
N THR A 119 -23.05 4.70 -16.24
CA THR A 119 -23.48 3.97 -17.44
C THR A 119 -24.27 2.71 -17.09
N TYR A 120 -23.80 1.95 -16.09
CA TYR A 120 -24.34 0.63 -15.75
C TYR A 120 -25.09 0.60 -14.42
N GLY A 121 -25.01 1.65 -13.61
CA GLY A 121 -25.62 1.70 -12.28
C GLY A 121 -24.87 0.88 -11.21
N GLU A 122 -23.75 0.26 -11.57
CA GLU A 122 -22.96 -0.62 -10.72
C GLU A 122 -21.51 -0.14 -10.58
N GLU A 123 -20.89 -0.44 -9.45
CA GLU A 123 -19.46 -0.14 -9.25
C GLU A 123 -18.60 -1.07 -10.11
N PRO A 124 -17.57 -0.54 -10.80
CA PRO A 124 -16.76 -1.36 -11.70
C PRO A 124 -16.00 -2.44 -10.94
N THR A 125 -16.15 -3.68 -11.39
CA THR A 125 -15.36 -4.81 -10.91
C THR A 125 -14.00 -4.85 -11.61
N TRP A 126 -12.99 -5.48 -10.98
CA TRP A 126 -11.66 -5.64 -11.55
C TRP A 126 -11.65 -6.38 -12.90
N LYS A 127 -12.66 -7.25 -13.15
CA LYS A 127 -12.88 -7.91 -14.43
C LYS A 127 -13.43 -6.94 -15.50
N SER A 128 -14.36 -6.06 -15.14
CA SER A 128 -14.90 -5.05 -16.07
C SER A 128 -13.87 -3.96 -16.44
N LEU A 129 -12.85 -3.79 -15.59
CA LEU A 129 -11.76 -2.84 -15.75
C LEU A 129 -10.57 -3.40 -16.57
N GLN A 130 -10.66 -4.62 -17.10
CA GLN A 130 -9.55 -5.28 -17.83
C GLN A 130 -9.17 -4.63 -19.17
N ASN A 131 -9.81 -3.55 -19.61
CA ASN A 131 -9.43 -2.88 -20.84
C ASN A 131 -8.15 -2.05 -20.68
N ASP A 132 -7.29 -2.12 -21.71
CA ASP A 132 -5.95 -1.51 -21.91
C ASP A 132 -5.79 0.00 -21.59
N GLN A 133 -6.85 0.67 -21.15
CA GLN A 133 -6.91 2.08 -20.76
C GLN A 133 -6.36 2.35 -19.35
N ILE A 134 -6.01 1.30 -18.59
CA ILE A 134 -5.55 1.38 -17.20
C ILE A 134 -4.05 1.04 -17.15
N LYS A 135 -3.21 1.95 -17.65
CA LYS A 135 -1.74 1.86 -17.55
C LYS A 135 -1.14 2.86 -16.56
N ASP A 136 -1.95 3.39 -15.64
CA ASP A 136 -1.45 4.18 -14.53
C ASP A 136 -1.27 3.29 -13.30
N GLY A 137 -0.02 3.07 -12.88
CA GLY A 137 0.34 2.24 -11.71
C GLY A 137 -0.34 2.65 -10.39
N ARG A 138 -0.99 3.82 -10.37
CA ARG A 138 -1.85 4.28 -9.26
C ARG A 138 -3.13 3.45 -9.11
N LEU A 139 -3.70 2.92 -10.20
CA LEU A 139 -4.90 2.08 -10.19
C LEU A 139 -4.61 0.66 -9.71
N GLU A 140 -3.44 0.09 -10.05
CA GLU A 140 -2.97 -1.17 -9.47
C GLU A 140 -2.82 -1.04 -7.94
N TYR A 141 -2.23 0.08 -7.49
CA TYR A 141 -2.04 0.37 -6.06
C TYR A 141 -3.37 0.58 -5.31
N LEU A 142 -4.36 1.23 -5.92
CA LEU A 142 -5.71 1.35 -5.33
C LEU A 142 -6.44 0.02 -5.35
N GLY A 143 -6.32 -0.77 -6.42
CA GLY A 143 -6.88 -2.12 -6.52
C GLY A 143 -6.35 -3.01 -5.40
N ARG A 144 -5.03 -3.03 -5.16
CA ARG A 144 -4.42 -3.76 -4.03
C ARG A 144 -4.87 -3.26 -2.65
N ARG A 145 -5.21 -1.97 -2.52
CA ARG A 145 -5.62 -1.34 -1.26
C ARG A 145 -7.12 -1.51 -0.96
N ILE A 146 -7.96 -1.55 -1.98
CA ILE A 146 -9.41 -1.72 -1.88
C ILE A 146 -9.77 -3.21 -1.85
N LEU A 147 -9.07 -4.04 -2.63
CA LEU A 147 -9.23 -5.49 -2.66
C LEU A 147 -8.29 -6.15 -1.64
N LYS A 148 -8.72 -6.17 -0.38
CA LYS A 148 -8.44 -7.21 0.64
C LYS A 148 -7.03 -7.84 0.66
N TYR A 149 -5.98 -7.05 0.82
CA TYR A 149 -4.75 -7.50 1.49
C TYR A 149 -4.41 -6.50 2.60
N PRO A 150 -4.39 -6.90 3.89
CA PRO A 150 -3.96 -6.01 4.95
C PRO A 150 -2.50 -5.62 4.71
N LYS A 151 -2.18 -4.33 4.81
CA LYS A 151 -0.77 -3.93 4.93
C LYS A 151 -0.26 -4.42 6.28
N ILE A 152 0.61 -5.41 6.25
CA ILE A 152 1.41 -5.80 7.42
C ILE A 152 2.56 -4.78 7.47
N ASP A 153 2.61 -4.00 8.54
CA ASP A 153 3.71 -3.10 8.80
C ASP A 153 4.93 -3.92 9.24
N GLY A 154 5.83 -4.24 8.32
CA GLY A 154 7.15 -4.81 8.62
C GLY A 154 7.65 -5.80 7.58
N ASP A 155 8.87 -5.57 7.08
CA ASP A 155 9.67 -6.50 6.26
C ASP A 155 9.91 -7.83 6.99
N ASN A 156 8.95 -8.77 6.93
CA ASN A 156 9.20 -10.18 7.18
C ASN A 156 8.51 -11.00 6.10
N ASP A 157 9.30 -11.41 5.11
CA ASP A 157 8.94 -12.45 4.12
C ASP A 157 8.93 -13.83 4.79
N ASP A 158 8.14 -14.01 5.85
CA ASP A 158 7.89 -15.32 6.46
C ASP A 158 6.53 -15.87 6.00
N TYR A 159 6.59 -16.65 4.92
CA TYR A 159 5.47 -17.38 4.32
C TYR A 159 4.95 -18.55 5.20
N ASN A 160 5.07 -18.51 6.53
CA ASN A 160 4.71 -19.65 7.39
C ASN A 160 3.78 -19.35 8.57
N ASN A 161 2.88 -18.36 8.46
CA ASN A 161 1.75 -18.33 9.41
C ASN A 161 0.42 -17.89 8.80
N LYS A 162 -0.06 -18.71 7.86
CA LYS A 162 -1.50 -18.93 7.63
C LYS A 162 -1.86 -20.32 8.17
N GLN A 163 -1.91 -20.47 9.48
CA GLN A 163 -2.75 -21.50 10.09
C GLN A 163 -3.99 -20.80 10.65
N ILE A 164 -4.98 -20.56 9.79
CA ILE A 164 -6.41 -20.17 9.99
C ILE A 164 -6.87 -19.85 8.54
N ASP A 165 -7.65 -20.58 7.74
CA ASP A 165 -8.67 -21.62 7.92
C ASP A 165 -8.60 -22.62 6.75
N THR A 166 -7.92 -23.75 6.89
CA THR A 166 -7.92 -24.81 5.86
C THR A 166 -9.25 -25.56 5.76
N ASN A 167 -10.09 -25.47 6.79
CA ASN A 167 -11.39 -26.14 6.81
C ASN A 167 -12.45 -25.45 5.94
N LYS A 168 -12.34 -24.13 5.73
CA LYS A 168 -13.32 -23.38 4.92
C LYS A 168 -13.04 -23.53 3.43
N ASP A 169 -11.77 -23.52 3.05
CA ASP A 169 -11.30 -23.79 1.69
C ASP A 169 -11.63 -25.22 1.25
N ARG A 170 -11.43 -26.22 2.14
CA ARG A 170 -11.74 -27.62 1.81
C ARG A 170 -13.25 -27.89 1.70
N PHE A 171 -14.07 -27.24 2.51
CA PHE A 171 -15.53 -27.39 2.39
C PHE A 171 -16.04 -26.80 1.07
N GLU A 172 -15.50 -25.64 0.66
CA GLU A 172 -15.82 -25.02 -0.62
C GLU A 172 -15.33 -25.86 -1.81
N GLU A 173 -14.13 -26.43 -1.74
CA GLU A 173 -13.59 -27.38 -2.72
C GLU A 173 -14.48 -28.63 -2.91
N LEU A 174 -14.98 -29.22 -1.81
CA LEU A 174 -15.88 -30.38 -1.88
C LEU A 174 -17.23 -30.04 -2.53
N ILE A 175 -17.75 -28.82 -2.34
CA ILE A 175 -18.97 -28.34 -3.00
C ILE A 175 -18.75 -28.22 -4.51
N ASP A 176 -17.62 -27.64 -4.91
CA ASP A 176 -17.27 -27.49 -6.31
C ASP A 176 -17.13 -28.84 -7.00
N GLU A 177 -16.49 -29.82 -6.35
CA GLU A 177 -16.32 -31.17 -6.90
C GLU A 177 -17.66 -31.93 -7.00
N ILE A 178 -18.59 -31.75 -6.06
CA ILE A 178 -19.97 -32.28 -6.17
C ILE A 178 -20.68 -31.66 -7.36
N ASN A 179 -20.59 -30.34 -7.52
CA ASN A 179 -21.24 -29.63 -8.62
C ASN A 179 -20.71 -30.11 -9.97
N GLU A 180 -19.38 -30.21 -10.12
CA GLU A 180 -18.74 -30.72 -11.34
C GLU A 180 -19.23 -32.13 -11.69
N ARG A 181 -19.27 -33.04 -10.73
CA ARG A 181 -19.76 -34.42 -10.93
C ARG A 181 -21.25 -34.46 -11.30
N SER A 182 -22.06 -33.59 -10.70
CA SER A 182 -23.49 -33.48 -11.03
C SER A 182 -23.71 -32.96 -12.46
N GLU A 183 -22.88 -31.99 -12.89
CA GLU A 183 -22.89 -31.47 -14.25
C GLU A 183 -22.43 -32.51 -15.25
N PHE A 184 -21.40 -33.29 -14.91
CA PHE A 184 -20.92 -34.40 -15.72
C PHE A 184 -22.03 -35.44 -15.98
N LEU A 185 -22.78 -35.86 -14.95
CA LEU A 185 -23.93 -36.76 -15.14
C LEU A 185 -25.03 -36.13 -16.01
N THR A 186 -25.25 -34.82 -15.88
CA THR A 186 -26.20 -34.08 -16.72
C THR A 186 -25.77 -34.07 -18.19
N GLN A 187 -24.46 -33.91 -18.45
CA GLN A 187 -23.89 -34.00 -19.80
C GLN A 187 -24.01 -35.42 -20.37
N MET A 188 -23.67 -36.45 -19.59
CA MET A 188 -23.77 -37.85 -20.03
C MET A 188 -25.21 -38.31 -20.25
N ARG A 189 -26.17 -37.73 -19.52
CA ARG A 189 -27.61 -37.91 -19.77
C ARG A 189 -28.03 -37.35 -21.13
N LYS A 190 -27.59 -36.14 -21.48
CA LYS A 190 -27.87 -35.55 -22.80
C LYS A 190 -27.28 -36.38 -23.94
N LEU A 191 -26.13 -37.02 -23.72
CA LEU A 191 -25.47 -37.91 -24.67
C LEU A 191 -26.02 -39.34 -24.69
N GLY A 192 -26.99 -39.67 -23.84
CA GLY A 192 -27.60 -41.01 -23.76
C GLY A 192 -26.73 -42.09 -23.11
N ARG A 193 -25.57 -41.74 -22.54
CA ARG A 193 -24.60 -42.66 -21.91
C ARG A 193 -24.66 -42.67 -20.38
N LEU A 194 -25.75 -42.18 -19.80
CA LEU A 194 -25.89 -42.05 -18.34
C LEU A 194 -25.60 -43.36 -17.60
N LYS A 195 -26.15 -44.48 -18.08
CA LYS A 195 -26.04 -45.79 -17.41
C LYS A 195 -24.59 -46.28 -17.24
N GLU A 196 -23.66 -45.81 -18.07
CA GLU A 196 -22.26 -46.21 -18.02
C GLU A 196 -21.51 -45.57 -16.84
N TYR A 197 -21.91 -44.35 -16.45
CA TYR A 197 -21.19 -43.55 -15.46
C TYR A 197 -22.01 -43.26 -14.19
N GLN A 198 -23.32 -43.53 -14.22
CA GLN A 198 -24.23 -43.18 -13.14
C GLN A 198 -23.76 -43.76 -11.80
N THR A 199 -23.57 -45.07 -11.71
CA THR A 199 -23.24 -45.74 -10.46
C THR A 199 -21.90 -45.24 -9.89
N THR A 200 -20.87 -45.07 -10.74
CA THR A 200 -19.55 -44.63 -10.27
C THR A 200 -19.59 -43.19 -9.76
N VAL A 201 -20.16 -42.27 -10.53
CA VAL A 201 -20.19 -40.85 -10.14
C VAL A 201 -21.14 -40.60 -8.98
N GLU A 202 -22.27 -41.30 -8.88
CA GLU A 202 -23.15 -41.22 -7.70
C GLU A 202 -22.44 -41.69 -6.42
N THR A 203 -21.60 -42.73 -6.52
CA THR A 203 -20.79 -43.17 -5.37
C THR A 203 -19.73 -42.13 -4.99
N GLU A 204 -19.11 -41.46 -5.96
CA GLU A 204 -18.14 -40.40 -5.71
C GLU A 204 -18.80 -39.17 -5.05
N ILE A 205 -19.97 -38.74 -5.54
CA ILE A 205 -20.75 -37.66 -4.90
C ILE A 205 -21.08 -38.02 -3.45
N SER A 206 -21.48 -39.27 -3.21
CA SER A 206 -21.79 -39.75 -1.85
C SER A 206 -20.57 -39.73 -0.93
N GLN A 207 -19.38 -40.02 -1.45
CA GLN A 207 -18.13 -39.94 -0.69
C GLN A 207 -17.78 -38.51 -0.31
N LEU A 208 -17.94 -37.55 -1.22
CA LEU A 208 -17.70 -36.13 -0.96
C LEU A 208 -18.68 -35.56 0.08
N ILE A 209 -19.97 -35.89 -0.02
CA ILE A 209 -20.97 -35.47 0.96
C ILE A 209 -20.60 -35.99 2.36
N ARG A 210 -20.20 -37.25 2.46
CA ARG A 210 -19.76 -37.84 3.73
C ARG A 210 -18.51 -37.16 4.28
N GLU A 211 -17.59 -36.71 3.43
CA GLU A 211 -16.43 -35.94 3.85
C GLU A 211 -16.83 -34.57 4.41
N MET A 212 -17.74 -33.86 3.74
CA MET A 212 -18.30 -32.61 4.26
C MET A 212 -18.95 -32.79 5.63
N GLU A 213 -19.79 -33.81 5.80
CA GLU A 213 -20.44 -34.10 7.09
C GLU A 213 -19.43 -34.36 8.22
N GLN A 214 -18.32 -35.03 7.92
CA GLN A 214 -17.26 -35.25 8.90
C GLN A 214 -16.56 -33.95 9.30
N ILE A 215 -16.40 -33.01 8.36
CA ILE A 215 -15.84 -31.68 8.65
C ILE A 215 -16.80 -30.92 9.57
N ASP A 216 -18.10 -30.90 9.27
CA ASP A 216 -19.11 -30.23 10.09
C ASP A 216 -19.19 -30.82 11.50
N LEU A 217 -19.21 -32.15 11.63
CA LEU A 217 -19.22 -32.83 12.93
C LEU A 217 -17.97 -32.50 13.75
N LYS A 218 -16.79 -32.42 13.12
CA LYS A 218 -15.55 -32.01 13.80
C LYS A 218 -15.64 -30.57 14.29
N GLN A 219 -16.21 -29.66 13.48
CA GLN A 219 -16.38 -28.26 13.88
C GLN A 219 -17.34 -28.12 15.06
N ILE A 220 -18.49 -28.80 15.02
CA ILE A 220 -19.47 -28.81 16.13
C ILE A 220 -18.83 -29.34 17.42
N ASN A 221 -18.08 -30.44 17.33
CA ASN A 221 -17.40 -31.01 18.49
C ASN A 221 -16.31 -30.07 19.05
N GLN A 222 -15.55 -29.40 18.18
CA GLN A 222 -14.55 -28.41 18.60
C GLN A 222 -15.21 -27.21 19.31
N MET A 223 -16.34 -26.71 18.79
CA MET A 223 -17.10 -25.64 19.42
C MET A 223 -17.58 -26.03 20.82
N ASN A 224 -18.20 -27.21 20.96
CA ASN A 224 -18.68 -27.72 22.26
C ASN A 224 -17.55 -27.91 23.29
N GLN A 225 -16.35 -28.31 22.85
CA GLN A 225 -15.18 -28.45 23.74
C GLN A 225 -14.62 -27.09 24.19
N ASN A 226 -14.68 -26.07 23.34
CA ASN A 226 -14.25 -24.72 23.69
C ASN A 226 -15.19 -24.06 24.71
N ASP A 227 -16.50 -24.32 24.60
CA ASP A 227 -17.51 -23.79 25.52
C ASP A 227 -17.46 -24.45 26.91
N LEU A 228 -16.90 -25.66 27.04
CA LEU A 228 -16.69 -26.37 28.31
C LEU A 228 -15.41 -25.93 29.06
N ASN A 229 -14.47 -25.29 28.35
CA ASN A 229 -13.17 -24.86 28.89
C ASN A 229 -13.12 -23.37 29.28
N ASN A 230 -14.23 -22.65 29.13
CA ASN A 230 -14.46 -21.28 29.60
C ASN A 230 -15.45 -21.25 30.77
#